data_AF-A0A916MB82-F1
#
_entry.id   AF-A0A916MB82-F1
#
_cell.length_a   1.000
_cell.length_b   1.000
_cell.length_c   1.000
_cell.angle_alpha   90.00
_cell.angle_beta   90.00
_cell.angle_gamma   90.00
#
_symmetry.space_group_name_H-M   'P 1'
#
loop_
_entity.id
_entity.type
_entity.pdbx_description
1 polymer ?
#
loop_
_entity_poly.entity_id
_entity_poly.type
_entity_poly.pdbx_seq_one_letter_code
_entity_poly.pdbx_strand_id
1 'polypeptide(L)'
;MELQKLHKEILAMCVDDYTELWYVIRLVYPSFSSENPIPDWVINKTLELIHQMLESGYIEAGILRESFSPLKISLDETISYIKSMWNKLEGKPLRVGYICWFRATQAGEKLARELNLI
;
A
#
# COMPACT_ATOMS: atom_id res chain seq x y z
N MET A 1 -15.74 -8.79 0.32
CA MET A 1 -14.91 -8.83 -0.89
C MET A 1 -14.14 -10.14 -0.90
N GLU A 2 -14.05 -10.85 -2.03
CA GLU A 2 -13.15 -11.99 -2.15
C GLU A 2 -11.72 -11.47 -2.39
N LEU A 3 -10.76 -11.86 -1.54
CA LEU A 3 -9.38 -11.40 -1.68
C LEU A 3 -8.70 -12.08 -2.88
N GLN A 4 -8.39 -11.27 -3.89
CA GLN A 4 -7.50 -11.70 -4.98
C GLN A 4 -6.08 -11.96 -4.47
N LYS A 5 -5.26 -12.66 -5.26
CA LYS A 5 -3.87 -13.02 -4.92
C LYS A 5 -3.06 -11.83 -4.39
N LEU A 6 -3.08 -10.69 -5.10
CA LEU A 6 -2.32 -9.49 -4.71
C LEU A 6 -2.75 -8.93 -3.34
N HIS A 7 -4.05 -8.98 -3.00
CA HIS A 7 -4.52 -8.54 -1.69
C HIS A 7 -3.95 -9.40 -0.56
N LYS A 8 -3.90 -10.71 -0.77
CA LYS A 8 -3.32 -11.66 0.21
C LYS A 8 -1.83 -11.41 0.41
N GLU A 9 -1.09 -11.16 -0.68
CA GLU A 9 0.33 -10.82 -0.61
C GLU A 9 0.56 -9.51 0.15
N ILE A 10 -0.19 -8.46 -0.16
CA ILE A 10 -0.13 -7.18 0.57
C ILE A 10 -0.45 -7.38 2.06
N LEU A 11 -1.51 -8.13 2.36
CA LEU A 11 -1.93 -8.40 3.74
C LEU A 11 -0.86 -9.16 4.51
N ALA A 12 -0.28 -10.22 3.93
CA ALA A 12 0.78 -11.00 4.55
C ALA A 12 1.98 -10.11 4.90
N MET A 13 2.40 -9.24 3.97
CA MET A 13 3.49 -8.29 4.22
C MET A 13 3.16 -7.30 5.34
N CYS A 14 1.92 -6.77 5.37
CA CYS A 14 1.48 -5.80 6.38
C CYS A 14 1.33 -6.39 7.79
N VAL A 15 1.18 -7.71 7.90
CA VAL A 15 1.12 -8.42 9.19
C VAL A 15 2.53 -8.70 9.72
N ASP A 16 3.47 -9.01 8.82
CA ASP A 16 4.87 -9.27 9.17
C ASP A 16 5.62 -7.98 9.57
N ASP A 17 5.44 -6.90 8.80
CA ASP A 17 6.09 -5.60 9.06
C ASP A 17 5.30 -4.41 8.47
N TYR A 18 5.76 -3.20 8.75
CA TYR A 18 5.33 -2.01 8.03
C TYR A 18 5.70 -2.11 6.56
N THR A 19 4.70 -2.11 5.70
CA THR A 19 4.86 -2.27 4.26
C THR A 19 4.90 -0.91 3.58
N GLU A 20 6.01 -0.59 2.92
CA GLU A 20 6.12 0.59 2.06
C GLU A 20 5.21 0.50 0.83
N LEU A 21 4.71 1.65 0.36
CA LEU A 21 4.02 1.77 -0.93
C LEU A 21 4.83 1.16 -2.09
N TRP A 22 6.15 1.23 -2.00
CA TRP A 22 7.09 0.61 -2.94
C TRP A 22 6.81 -0.88 -3.18
N TYR A 23 6.55 -1.63 -2.11
CA TYR A 23 6.35 -3.07 -2.21
C TYR A 23 5.05 -3.39 -2.95
N VAL A 24 3.98 -2.63 -2.68
CA VAL A 24 2.71 -2.79 -3.39
C VAL A 24 2.89 -2.59 -4.89
N ILE A 25 3.67 -1.60 -5.31
CA ILE A 25 3.98 -1.35 -6.72
C ILE A 25 4.74 -2.53 -7.32
N ARG A 26 5.73 -3.09 -6.62
CA ARG A 26 6.48 -4.25 -7.10
C ARG A 26 5.61 -5.49 -7.25
N LEU A 27 4.57 -5.66 -6.43
CA LEU A 27 3.59 -6.73 -6.61
C LEU A 27 2.75 -6.51 -7.88
N VAL A 28 2.35 -5.27 -8.16
CA VAL A 28 1.58 -4.92 -9.38
C VAL A 28 2.45 -4.97 -10.63
N TYR A 29 3.72 -4.56 -10.54
CA TYR A 29 4.65 -4.47 -11.65
C TYR A 29 6.02 -5.08 -11.27
N PRO A 30 6.16 -6.42 -11.30
CA PRO A 30 7.39 -7.10 -10.85
C PRO A 30 8.65 -6.73 -11.64
N SER A 31 8.48 -6.37 -12.91
CA SER A 31 9.58 -5.93 -13.80
C SER A 31 9.97 -4.45 -13.57
N PHE A 32 9.41 -3.80 -12.56
CA PHE A 32 9.70 -2.43 -12.22
C PHE A 32 11.21 -2.21 -11.97
N SER A 33 11.76 -1.11 -12.51
CA SER A 33 13.13 -0.64 -12.27
C SER A 33 13.12 0.82 -11.85
N SER A 34 13.96 1.17 -10.87
CA SER A 34 14.12 2.56 -10.38
C SER A 34 14.65 3.53 -11.43
N GLU A 35 15.09 3.03 -12.59
CA GLU A 35 15.59 3.82 -13.70
C GLU A 35 14.48 4.25 -14.67
N ASN A 36 13.31 3.62 -14.60
CA ASN A 36 12.20 3.89 -15.52
C ASN A 36 11.04 4.57 -14.80
N PRO A 37 10.32 5.49 -15.48
CA PRO A 37 9.05 6.00 -14.99
C PRO A 37 8.06 4.85 -14.76
N ILE A 38 7.28 4.97 -13.70
CA ILE A 38 6.20 4.01 -13.42
C ILE A 38 5.01 4.33 -14.34
N PRO A 39 4.50 3.37 -15.13
CA PRO A 39 3.36 3.61 -16.00
C PRO A 39 2.08 3.97 -15.24
N ASP A 40 1.24 4.84 -15.80
CA ASP A 40 -0.01 5.29 -15.17
C ASP A 40 -0.95 4.14 -14.77
N TRP A 41 -0.99 3.06 -15.56
CA TRP A 41 -1.82 1.89 -15.24
C TRP A 41 -1.36 1.19 -13.95
N VAL A 42 -0.06 1.18 -13.66
CA VAL A 42 0.50 0.62 -12.42
C VAL A 42 0.07 1.48 -11.23
N ILE A 43 0.11 2.79 -11.38
CA ILE A 43 -0.31 3.75 -10.36
C ILE A 43 -1.79 3.53 -10.04
N ASN A 44 -2.64 3.55 -11.06
CA ASN A 44 -4.08 3.40 -10.89
C ASN A 44 -4.41 2.04 -10.25
N LYS A 45 -3.76 0.96 -10.67
CA LYS A 45 -4.00 -0.36 -10.09
C LYS A 45 -3.51 -0.46 -8.65
N THR A 46 -2.37 0.15 -8.34
CA THR A 46 -1.83 0.23 -6.97
C THR A 46 -2.79 0.98 -6.05
N LEU A 47 -3.28 2.15 -6.47
CA LEU A 47 -4.24 2.94 -5.69
C LEU A 47 -5.57 2.22 -5.52
N GLU A 48 -6.05 1.50 -6.53
CA GLU A 48 -7.27 0.68 -6.45
C GLU A 48 -7.14 -0.42 -5.38
N LEU A 49 -6.02 -1.17 -5.37
CA LEU A 49 -5.77 -2.21 -4.38
C LEU A 49 -5.68 -1.64 -2.96
N ILE A 50 -4.98 -0.52 -2.79
CA ILE A 50 -4.85 0.15 -1.49
C ILE A 50 -6.22 0.66 -1.02
N HIS A 51 -7.01 1.27 -1.91
CA HIS A 51 -8.36 1.71 -1.59
C HIS A 51 -9.21 0.56 -1.08
N GLN A 52 -9.27 -0.57 -1.81
CA GLN A 52 -10.05 -1.75 -1.43
C GLN A 52 -9.64 -2.31 -0.06
N MET A 53 -8.33 -2.33 0.24
CA MET A 53 -7.80 -2.83 1.52
C MET A 53 -8.08 -1.89 2.69
N LEU A 54 -7.96 -0.57 2.49
CA LEU A 54 -8.29 0.45 3.49
C LEU A 54 -9.80 0.52 3.74
N GLU A 55 -10.62 0.47 2.68
CA GLU A 55 -12.08 0.46 2.76
C GLU A 55 -12.60 -0.75 3.53
N SER A 56 -11.97 -1.91 3.32
CA SER A 56 -12.30 -3.14 4.07
C SER A 56 -11.78 -3.12 5.51
N GLY A 57 -11.00 -2.10 5.88
CA GLY A 57 -10.41 -1.97 7.21
C GLY A 57 -9.34 -3.02 7.52
N TYR A 58 -8.76 -3.68 6.53
CA TYR A 58 -7.75 -4.73 6.74
C TYR A 58 -6.34 -4.16 6.95
N ILE A 59 -6.06 -3.00 6.36
CA ILE A 59 -4.84 -2.26 6.61
C ILE A 59 -5.19 -0.84 7.04
N GLU A 60 -4.22 -0.17 7.66
CA GLU A 60 -4.26 1.27 7.87
C GLU A 60 -3.02 1.94 7.24
N ALA A 61 -3.21 3.15 6.74
CA ALA A 61 -2.17 3.96 6.12
C ALA A 61 -1.53 4.89 7.16
N GLY A 62 -0.22 5.08 7.09
CA GLY A 62 0.53 5.91 8.02
C GLY A 62 1.85 6.41 7.46
N ILE A 63 2.51 7.24 8.26
CA ILE A 63 3.88 7.69 8.02
C ILE A 63 4.78 7.00 9.03
N LEU A 64 5.82 6.33 8.53
CA LEU A 64 6.87 5.77 9.36
C LEU A 64 8.04 6.75 9.45
N ARG A 65 8.37 7.19 10.67
CA ARG A 65 9.59 7.95 10.98
C ARG A 65 10.39 7.15 12.02
N GLU A 66 10.38 7.58 13.28
CA GLU A 66 10.86 6.78 14.41
C GLU A 66 9.84 5.72 14.84
N SER A 67 8.55 5.98 14.59
CA SER A 67 7.44 5.08 14.83
C SER A 67 6.34 5.30 13.80
N PHE A 68 5.44 4.32 13.66
CA PHE A 68 4.31 4.40 12.75
C PHE A 68 3.23 5.34 13.30
N SER A 69 2.91 6.38 12.54
CA SER A 69 1.84 7.32 12.83
C SER A 69 0.70 7.16 11.80
N PRO A 70 -0.48 6.65 12.20
CA PRO A 70 -1.62 6.55 11.29
C PRO A 70 -2.03 7.92 10.73
N LEU A 71 -2.42 7.94 9.46
CA LEU A 71 -3.02 9.12 8.84
C LEU A 71 -4.43 9.33 9.39
N LYS A 72 -4.67 10.47 10.06
CA LYS A 72 -5.97 10.84 10.64
C LYS A 72 -6.84 11.62 9.64
N ILE A 73 -7.00 11.08 8.46
CA ILE A 73 -7.80 11.65 7.36
C ILE A 73 -8.73 10.58 6.79
N SER A 74 -9.72 10.97 5.99
CA SER A 74 -10.64 10.02 5.35
C SER A 74 -9.93 9.10 4.34
N LEU A 75 -10.62 8.03 3.94
CA LEU A 75 -10.17 7.12 2.88
C LEU A 75 -9.86 7.87 1.58
N ASP A 76 -10.80 8.69 1.11
CA ASP A 76 -10.65 9.46 -0.13
C ASP A 76 -9.50 10.47 -0.04
N GLU A 77 -9.33 11.10 1.12
CA GLU A 77 -8.20 12.00 1.38
C GLU A 77 -6.87 11.23 1.41
N THR A 78 -6.85 10.00 1.93
CA THR A 78 -5.65 9.14 1.95
C THR A 78 -5.22 8.79 0.53
N ILE A 79 -6.16 8.34 -0.33
CA ILE A 79 -5.85 8.03 -1.73
C ILE A 79 -5.43 9.28 -2.49
N SER A 80 -6.11 10.41 -2.26
CA SER A 80 -5.77 11.70 -2.85
C SER A 80 -4.38 12.18 -2.41
N TYR A 81 -4.02 11.97 -1.14
CA TYR A 81 -2.71 12.27 -0.59
C TYR A 81 -1.62 11.47 -1.29
N ILE A 82 -1.77 10.14 -1.38
CA ILE A 82 -0.80 9.26 -2.03
C ILE A 82 -0.60 9.68 -3.49
N LYS A 83 -1.71 9.90 -4.23
CA LYS A 83 -1.66 10.32 -5.63
C LYS A 83 -1.01 11.70 -5.82
N SER A 84 -1.32 12.66 -4.94
CA SER A 84 -0.72 14.00 -4.98
C SER A 84 0.79 13.96 -4.71
N MET A 85 1.21 13.22 -3.68
CA MET A 85 2.62 13.03 -3.37
C MET A 85 3.37 12.34 -4.50
N TRP A 86 2.75 11.35 -5.13
CA TRP A 86 3.29 10.70 -6.30
C TRP A 86 3.53 11.68 -7.47
N ASN A 87 2.52 12.47 -7.82
CA ASN A 87 2.62 13.42 -8.93
C ASN A 87 3.75 14.43 -8.71
N LYS A 88 4.00 14.83 -7.45
CA LYS A 88 5.13 15.70 -7.08
C LYS A 88 6.50 15.05 -7.23
N LEU A 89 6.58 13.72 -7.29
CA LEU A 89 7.84 13.02 -7.56
C LEU A 89 8.23 13.06 -9.04
N GLU A 90 7.37 13.58 -9.94
CA GLU A 90 7.66 13.69 -11.39
C GLU A 90 8.11 12.34 -12.00
N GLY A 91 7.56 11.23 -11.51
CA GLY A 91 7.95 9.90 -11.97
C GLY A 91 9.29 9.39 -11.44
N LYS A 92 9.90 10.04 -10.43
CA LYS A 92 11.14 9.58 -9.77
C LYS A 92 10.83 8.49 -8.74
N PRO A 93 11.16 7.23 -9.01
CA PRO A 93 10.64 6.10 -8.25
C PRO A 93 11.37 5.86 -6.92
N LEU A 94 12.61 6.33 -6.77
CA LEU A 94 13.44 6.12 -5.57
C LEU A 94 12.87 6.71 -4.27
N ARG A 95 11.81 7.53 -4.36
CA ARG A 95 11.19 8.19 -3.19
C ARG A 95 9.78 7.72 -2.89
N VAL A 96 9.26 6.80 -3.69
CA VAL A 96 7.86 6.38 -3.62
C VAL A 96 7.57 5.59 -2.35
N GLY A 97 8.53 4.78 -1.86
CA GLY A 97 8.40 4.04 -0.60
C GLY A 97 8.18 4.93 0.62
N TYR A 98 8.67 6.18 0.59
CA TYR A 98 8.53 7.15 1.69
C TYR A 98 7.23 7.95 1.66
N ILE A 99 6.37 7.77 0.65
CA ILE A 99 5.08 8.48 0.58
C ILE A 99 4.16 8.01 1.71
N CYS A 100 4.04 6.69 1.86
CA CYS A 100 3.09 6.07 2.77
C CYS A 100 3.55 4.64 3.11
N TRP A 101 3.26 4.27 4.34
CA TRP A 101 3.47 2.93 4.89
C TRP A 101 2.12 2.34 5.28
N PHE A 102 2.05 1.02 5.31
CA PHE A 102 0.85 0.28 5.65
C PHE A 102 1.16 -0.72 6.76
N ARG A 103 0.18 -0.97 7.62
CA ARG A 103 0.23 -2.09 8.57
C ARG A 103 -1.13 -2.76 8.64
N ALA A 104 -1.15 -4.02 9.02
CA ALA A 104 -2.39 -4.72 9.26
C ALA A 104 -3.12 -4.10 10.46
N THR A 105 -4.44 -3.99 10.36
CA THR A 105 -5.28 -3.73 11.53
C THR A 105 -5.54 -5.03 12.28
N GLN A 106 -6.19 -4.97 13.44
CA GLN A 106 -6.68 -6.18 14.13
C GLN A 106 -7.60 -7.04 13.25
N ALA A 107 -8.42 -6.42 12.40
CA ALA A 107 -9.28 -7.15 11.46
C ALA A 107 -8.45 -7.81 10.35
N GLY A 108 -7.42 -7.13 9.85
CA GLY A 108 -6.47 -7.68 8.88
C GLY A 108 -5.67 -8.86 9.43
N GLU A 109 -5.14 -8.75 10.64
CA GLU A 109 -4.41 -9.84 11.31
C GLU A 109 -5.29 -11.08 11.52
N LYS A 110 -6.54 -10.88 11.96
CA LYS A 110 -7.50 -11.97 12.11
C LYS A 110 -7.75 -12.66 10.77
N LEU A 111 -8.00 -11.89 9.72
CA LEU A 111 -8.23 -12.44 8.39
C LEU A 111 -7.00 -13.19 7.86
N ALA A 112 -5.79 -12.68 8.12
CA ALA A 112 -4.55 -13.34 7.70
C ALA A 112 -4.39 -14.74 8.33
N ARG A 113 -4.74 -14.89 9.61
CA ARG A 113 -4.77 -16.19 10.30
C ARG A 113 -5.82 -17.14 9.72
N GLU A 114 -7.02 -16.64 9.46
CA GLU A 114 -8.09 -17.44 8.84
C GLU A 114 -7.71 -17.98 7.45
N LEU A 115 -6.87 -17.23 6.73
CA LEU A 115 -6.38 -17.57 5.41
C LEU A 115 -5.04 -18.34 5.40
N ASN A 116 -4.46 -18.65 6.57
CA ASN A 116 -3.13 -19.26 6.73
C ASN A 116 -2.02 -18.51 5.98
N LEU A 117 -2.04 -17.17 6.06
CA LEU A 117 -0.98 -16.30 5.53
C LEU A 117 0.16 -16.09 6.53
N ILE A 118 -0.11 -16.36 7.82
CA ILE A 118 0.81 -16.33 8.96
C ILE A 118 0.51 -17.47 9.93
#